data_AF-A0AA39K4E1-F1
#
_entry.id   AF-A0AA39K4E1-F1
#
_cell.length_a   1.000
_cell.length_b   1.000
_cell.length_c   1.000
_cell.angle_alpha   90.00
_cell.angle_beta   90.00
_cell.angle_gamma   90.00
#
_symmetry.space_group_name_H-M   'P 1'
#
loop_
_entity.id
_entity.type
_entity.pdbx_description
1 polymer ?
#
loop_
_entity_poly.entity_id
_entity_poly.type
_entity_poly.pdbx_seq_one_letter_code
_entity_poly.pdbx_strand_id
1 'polypeptide(L)'
;MLSFINYNLYFLACQVLAASAMLTPCTLRDVCSELYIYADNSFFLNLGNDRPNISTSVHRMKNASDFDALKPHLNLNVTVNEDPKTIIFMNTVKLVQHSCRYIKGLVRKCIDYIYAHRSSKDKRKVMWRFHAGKIQILIATEAAGIGADIPDIEVAIQFGIPSSLSIFKQHIGWAGCWSDIQAWAILLVEQKMFE
;
A
#
# COMPACT_ATOMS: atom_id res chain seq x y z
N MET A 1 -7.83 11.76 8.54
CA MET A 1 -9.26 11.95 8.86
C MET A 1 -9.37 13.37 9.42
N LEU A 2 -10.16 14.25 8.82
CA LEU A 2 -10.29 15.68 9.19
C LEU A 2 -11.74 15.94 9.72
N SER A 3 -12.17 17.11 10.21
CA SER A 3 -13.61 17.53 10.32
C SER A 3 -13.74 19.01 10.72
N PHE A 4 -14.49 19.87 10.00
CA PHE A 4 -14.60 21.32 10.34
C PHE A 4 -15.94 21.99 10.01
N ILE A 5 -16.39 22.92 10.86
CA ILE A 5 -17.61 23.75 10.74
C ILE A 5 -17.25 25.11 10.12
N ASN A 6 -17.96 25.59 9.07
CA ASN A 6 -18.51 26.96 9.09
C ASN A 6 -19.47 27.38 7.96
N TYR A 7 -20.21 28.46 8.24
CA TYR A 7 -21.18 29.22 7.42
C TYR A 7 -20.43 30.26 6.55
N ASN A 8 -20.77 30.62 5.29
CA ASN A 8 -22.03 31.14 4.77
C ASN A 8 -21.92 31.38 3.23
N LEU A 9 -22.94 30.98 2.43
CA LEU A 9 -23.30 31.35 1.03
C LEU A 9 -24.08 30.21 0.33
N TYR A 10 -25.40 30.26 0.47
CA TYR A 10 -26.43 29.51 -0.28
C TYR A 10 -26.52 27.98 -0.19
N PHE A 11 -25.59 27.29 0.51
CA PHE A 11 -25.76 25.87 0.88
C PHE A 11 -25.46 25.56 2.37
N LEU A 12 -25.15 26.59 3.17
CA LEU A 12 -24.27 26.43 4.33
C LEU A 12 -25.00 26.45 5.67
N ALA A 13 -25.24 25.25 6.19
CA ALA A 13 -25.26 24.96 7.63
C ALA A 13 -24.51 23.65 7.94
N CYS A 14 -23.69 23.15 7.00
CA CYS A 14 -22.98 21.89 7.18
C CYS A 14 -21.48 22.11 7.38
N GLN A 15 -20.91 21.28 8.23
CA GLN A 15 -19.49 21.22 8.50
C GLN A 15 -18.82 20.49 7.33
N VAL A 16 -17.84 21.12 6.69
CA VAL A 16 -17.05 20.50 5.63
C VAL A 16 -15.78 19.90 6.20
N LEU A 17 -15.67 18.60 5.96
CA LEU A 17 -14.50 17.79 6.23
C LEU A 17 -13.76 17.54 4.91
N ALA A 18 -12.63 18.21 4.69
CA ALA A 18 -11.70 17.84 3.63
C ALA A 18 -10.60 16.95 4.21
N ALA A 19 -10.51 15.66 3.83
CA ALA A 19 -9.51 14.72 4.32
C ALA A 19 -8.60 14.19 3.19
N SER A 20 -7.28 14.19 3.40
CA SER A 20 -6.35 13.52 2.49
C SER A 20 -5.15 12.96 3.26
N ALA A 21 -4.61 11.86 2.75
CA ALA A 21 -3.40 11.23 3.27
C ALA A 21 -2.11 11.86 2.72
N MET A 22 -2.20 12.54 1.58
CA MET A 22 -1.05 13.11 0.87
C MET A 22 -1.42 14.48 0.32
N LEU A 23 -1.24 15.52 1.13
CA LEU A 23 -1.36 16.91 0.71
C LEU A 23 0.01 17.55 0.72
N THR A 24 0.51 17.85 -0.48
CA THR A 24 1.63 18.78 -0.61
C THR A 24 1.15 20.20 -0.24
N PRO A 25 2.05 21.10 0.21
CA PRO A 25 1.66 22.47 0.52
C PRO A 25 0.96 23.21 -0.63
N CYS A 26 1.34 22.91 -1.88
CA CYS A 26 0.70 23.47 -3.07
C CYS A 26 -0.72 22.95 -3.22
N THR A 27 -0.92 21.63 -3.20
CA THR A 27 -2.25 21.02 -3.32
C THR A 27 -3.17 21.43 -2.17
N LEU A 28 -2.64 21.59 -0.95
CA LEU A 28 -3.42 22.10 0.18
C LEU A 28 -3.96 23.51 -0.11
N ARG A 29 -3.13 24.39 -0.67
CA ARG A 29 -3.53 25.75 -1.05
C ARG A 29 -4.64 25.73 -2.10
N ASP A 30 -4.50 24.88 -3.10
CA ASP A 30 -5.50 24.74 -4.17
C ASP A 30 -6.83 24.23 -3.59
N VAL A 31 -6.79 23.18 -2.76
CA VAL A 31 -7.98 22.64 -2.08
C VAL A 31 -8.65 23.70 -1.19
N CYS A 32 -7.88 24.46 -0.42
CA CYS A 32 -8.45 25.54 0.40
C CYS A 32 -9.08 26.63 -0.44
N SER A 33 -8.48 27.00 -1.58
CA SER A 33 -9.03 27.99 -2.50
C SER A 33 -10.34 27.52 -3.15
N GLU A 34 -10.37 26.29 -3.67
CA GLU A 34 -11.53 25.72 -4.38
C GLU A 34 -12.70 25.42 -3.43
N LEU A 35 -12.41 25.04 -2.18
CA LEU A 35 -13.42 24.75 -1.16
C LEU A 35 -13.77 25.96 -0.29
N TYR A 36 -13.23 27.14 -0.58
CA TYR A 36 -13.45 28.36 0.20
C TYR A 36 -13.14 28.18 1.70
N ILE A 37 -12.05 27.45 2.01
CA ILE A 37 -11.56 27.21 3.37
C ILE A 37 -10.56 28.31 3.73
N TYR A 38 -10.94 29.16 4.68
CA TYR A 38 -10.13 30.29 5.14
C TYR A 38 -9.52 30.03 6.53
N ALA A 39 -8.35 30.61 6.78
CA ALA A 39 -7.56 30.35 7.99
C ALA A 39 -8.17 30.91 9.28
N ASP A 40 -8.99 31.96 9.16
CA ASP A 40 -9.73 32.59 10.26
C ASP A 40 -10.84 31.69 10.82
N ASN A 41 -11.26 30.68 10.06
CA ASN A 41 -12.41 29.86 10.40
C ASN A 41 -12.22 28.35 10.14
N SER A 42 -10.97 27.92 10.09
CA SER A 42 -10.60 26.51 9.92
C SER A 42 -9.49 26.13 10.88
N PHE A 43 -9.34 24.83 11.12
CA PHE A 43 -8.22 24.28 11.87
C PHE A 43 -7.47 23.29 10.98
N PHE A 44 -6.15 23.41 10.95
CA PHE A 44 -5.29 22.52 10.17
C PHE A 44 -4.65 21.49 11.08
N LEU A 45 -4.98 20.21 10.87
CA LEU A 45 -4.40 19.09 11.60
C LEU A 45 -3.47 18.28 10.69
N ASN A 46 -2.18 18.28 11.02
CA ASN A 46 -1.20 17.40 10.41
C ASN A 46 -0.74 16.38 11.45
N LEU A 47 -1.15 15.12 11.27
CA LEU A 47 -0.79 14.01 12.17
C LEU A 47 0.63 13.46 11.90
N GLY A 48 1.33 13.99 10.90
CA GLY A 48 2.60 13.44 10.44
C GLY A 48 2.43 12.16 9.64
N ASN A 49 3.56 11.65 9.15
CA ASN A 49 3.64 10.44 8.35
C ASN A 49 4.56 9.39 8.99
N ASP A 50 4.97 9.60 10.23
CA ASP A 50 5.88 8.70 10.91
C ASP A 50 5.16 7.44 11.36
N ARG A 51 5.83 6.30 11.20
CA ARG A 51 5.33 4.96 11.49
C ARG A 51 6.47 4.17 12.13
N PRO A 52 6.76 4.41 13.42
CA PRO A 52 7.92 3.82 14.09
C PRO A 52 7.87 2.29 14.16
N ASN A 53 6.68 1.70 14.05
CA ASN A 53 6.48 0.26 14.00
C ASN A 53 6.83 -0.38 12.64
N ILE A 54 7.17 0.42 11.61
CA ILE A 54 7.54 -0.07 10.27
C ILE A 54 9.04 0.08 10.05
N SER A 55 9.78 -1.03 10.07
CA SER A 55 11.20 -1.06 9.72
C SER A 55 11.38 -1.09 8.20
N THR A 56 12.07 -0.10 7.66
CA THR A 56 12.31 0.01 6.21
C THR A 56 13.71 -0.49 5.83
N SER A 57 13.81 -1.19 4.69
CA SER A 57 15.07 -1.69 4.16
C SER A 57 15.09 -1.66 2.63
N VAL A 58 16.28 -1.54 2.06
CA VAL A 58 16.49 -1.52 0.60
C VAL A 58 17.42 -2.66 0.23
N HIS A 59 17.00 -3.48 -0.72
CA HIS A 59 17.74 -4.65 -1.18
C HIS A 59 17.92 -4.59 -2.70
N ARG A 60 19.04 -5.14 -3.18
CA ARG A 60 19.40 -5.08 -4.60
C ARG A 60 18.81 -6.27 -5.36
N MET A 61 18.39 -6.04 -6.59
CA MET A 61 18.03 -7.06 -7.56
C MET A 61 18.83 -6.88 -8.84
N LYS A 62 19.13 -7.97 -9.54
CA LYS A 62 19.99 -7.96 -10.73
C LYS A 62 19.36 -7.17 -11.88
N ASN A 63 18.05 -7.30 -12.06
CA ASN A 63 17.28 -6.64 -13.12
C ASN A 63 15.78 -6.62 -12.78
N ALA A 64 14.98 -5.91 -13.58
CA ALA A 64 13.53 -5.77 -13.42
C ALA A 64 12.70 -7.08 -13.50
N SER A 65 13.31 -8.23 -13.77
CA SER A 65 12.66 -9.55 -13.80
C SER A 65 13.33 -10.56 -12.85
N ASP A 66 14.20 -10.09 -11.96
CA ASP A 66 14.90 -10.92 -10.98
C ASP A 66 13.97 -11.30 -9.81
N PHE A 67 13.07 -12.26 -10.06
CA PHE A 67 12.17 -12.77 -9.03
C PHE A 67 12.89 -13.62 -7.97
N ASP A 68 14.14 -14.06 -8.22
CA ASP A 68 14.94 -14.74 -7.20
C ASP A 68 15.22 -13.81 -6.00
N ALA A 69 15.27 -12.49 -6.23
CA ALA A 69 15.43 -11.49 -5.19
C ALA A 69 14.28 -11.46 -4.16
N LEU A 70 13.12 -12.08 -4.46
CA LEU A 70 12.01 -12.22 -3.51
C LEU A 70 12.23 -13.37 -2.51
N LYS A 71 13.02 -14.39 -2.86
CA LYS A 71 13.21 -15.59 -2.03
C LYS A 71 13.70 -15.32 -0.60
N PRO A 72 14.69 -14.44 -0.37
CA PRO A 72 15.18 -14.16 0.99
C PRO A 72 14.13 -13.49 1.89
N HIS A 73 13.08 -12.93 1.29
CA HIS A 73 12.06 -12.13 1.98
C HIS A 73 10.71 -12.86 2.07
N LEU A 74 10.63 -14.11 1.60
CA LEU A 74 9.44 -14.94 1.65
C LEU A 74 9.78 -16.24 2.36
N ASN A 75 8.93 -16.66 3.30
CA ASN A 75 9.03 -18.01 3.82
C ASN A 75 8.60 -19.00 2.73
N LEU A 76 9.53 -19.81 2.19
CA LEU A 76 9.20 -20.77 1.14
C LEU A 76 8.37 -21.96 1.65
N ASN A 77 8.39 -22.20 2.97
CA ASN A 77 7.61 -23.23 3.65
C ASN A 77 6.39 -22.62 4.34
N VAL A 78 5.70 -21.66 3.68
CA VAL A 78 4.55 -20.97 4.28
C VAL A 78 3.54 -21.94 4.89
N THR A 79 3.30 -21.79 6.19
CA THR A 79 2.16 -22.34 6.90
C THR A 79 1.11 -21.27 7.13
N VAL A 80 -0.12 -21.58 6.72
CA VAL A 80 -1.29 -20.72 6.92
C VAL A 80 -1.50 -20.48 8.42
N ASN A 81 -1.70 -19.21 8.81
CA ASN A 81 -1.90 -18.73 10.18
C ASN A 81 -0.66 -18.75 11.10
N GLU A 82 0.48 -19.27 10.65
CA GLU A 82 1.74 -19.22 11.41
C GLU A 82 2.69 -18.16 10.85
N ASP A 83 2.63 -17.93 9.54
CA ASP A 83 3.49 -16.96 8.87
C ASP A 83 2.86 -15.58 8.73
N PRO A 84 3.71 -14.52 8.71
CA PRO A 84 3.26 -13.16 8.50
C PRO A 84 2.58 -12.98 7.14
N LYS A 85 1.46 -12.26 7.11
CA LYS A 85 0.85 -11.86 5.84
C LYS A 85 1.76 -10.87 5.13
N THR A 86 2.02 -11.17 3.87
CA THR A 86 2.90 -10.42 2.99
C THR A 86 2.14 -9.87 1.79
N ILE A 87 2.30 -8.58 1.52
CA ILE A 87 1.86 -7.95 0.29
C ILE A 87 3.06 -7.57 -0.58
N ILE A 88 2.99 -7.88 -1.87
CA ILE A 88 4.04 -7.56 -2.84
C ILE A 88 3.45 -6.65 -3.92
N PHE A 89 3.92 -5.41 -3.93
CA PHE A 89 3.57 -4.42 -4.93
C PHE A 89 4.48 -4.52 -6.15
N MET A 90 3.85 -4.54 -7.32
CA MET A 90 4.49 -4.64 -8.62
C MET A 90 4.07 -3.46 -9.48
N ASN A 91 5.02 -2.87 -10.20
CA ASN A 91 4.75 -1.69 -11.04
C ASN A 91 3.84 -1.98 -12.24
N THR A 92 3.77 -3.23 -12.72
CA THR A 92 2.99 -3.59 -13.92
C THR A 92 2.19 -4.88 -13.74
N VAL A 93 1.06 -4.96 -14.46
CA VAL A 93 0.22 -6.18 -14.51
C VAL A 93 1.00 -7.39 -15.03
N LYS A 94 1.91 -7.17 -15.99
CA LYS A 94 2.79 -8.24 -16.50
C LYS A 94 3.64 -8.81 -15.37
N LEU A 95 4.31 -7.95 -14.60
CA LEU A 95 5.11 -8.38 -13.45
C LEU A 95 4.27 -9.12 -12.42
N VAL A 96 3.04 -8.68 -12.12
CA VAL A 96 2.12 -9.41 -11.23
C VAL A 96 1.87 -10.84 -11.72
N GLN A 97 1.56 -11.01 -13.00
CA GLN A 97 1.25 -12.33 -13.57
C GLN A 97 2.49 -13.24 -13.60
N HIS A 98 3.65 -12.71 -14.01
CA HIS A 98 4.90 -13.45 -14.09
C HIS A 98 5.43 -13.85 -12.71
N SER A 99 5.49 -12.90 -11.78
CA SER A 99 5.93 -13.16 -10.39
C SER A 99 5.01 -14.15 -9.68
N CYS A 100 3.69 -14.05 -9.86
CA CYS A 100 2.78 -15.02 -9.25
C CYS A 100 3.02 -16.44 -9.78
N ARG A 101 3.23 -16.59 -11.10
CA ARG A 101 3.53 -17.91 -11.70
C ARG A 101 4.85 -18.47 -11.15
N TYR A 102 5.86 -17.62 -11.04
CA TYR A 102 7.16 -17.99 -10.50
C TYR A 102 7.07 -18.41 -9.02
N ILE A 103 6.45 -17.57 -8.18
CA ILE A 103 6.33 -17.82 -6.73
C ILE A 103 5.43 -19.04 -6.45
N LYS A 104 4.37 -19.27 -7.23
CA LYS A 104 3.54 -20.49 -7.12
C LYS A 104 4.31 -21.80 -7.32
N GLY A 105 5.46 -21.76 -8.00
CA GLY A 105 6.35 -22.92 -8.11
C GLY A 105 7.20 -23.16 -6.85
N LEU A 106 7.30 -22.16 -5.97
CA LEU A 106 8.17 -22.19 -4.78
C LEU A 106 7.38 -22.37 -3.48
N VAL A 107 6.27 -21.66 -3.34
CA VAL A 107 5.33 -21.78 -2.22
C VAL A 107 4.09 -22.53 -2.66
N ARG A 108 3.48 -23.28 -1.73
CA ARG A 108 2.20 -23.99 -1.96
C ARG A 108 1.07 -23.00 -2.29
N LYS A 109 -0.19 -23.46 -2.34
CA LYS A 109 -1.41 -22.69 -2.71
C LYS A 109 -1.74 -21.44 -1.83
N CYS A 110 -0.78 -20.93 -1.07
CA CYS A 110 -0.86 -19.80 -0.15
C CYS A 110 -0.63 -18.43 -0.81
N ILE A 111 -0.73 -18.33 -2.15
CA ILE A 111 -0.50 -17.11 -2.91
C ILE A 111 -1.61 -16.82 -3.94
N ASP A 112 -1.96 -15.55 -4.10
CA ASP A 112 -2.84 -15.07 -5.16
C ASP A 112 -2.48 -13.63 -5.58
N TYR A 113 -3.17 -13.09 -6.58
CA TYR A 113 -2.88 -11.76 -7.10
C TYR A 113 -4.11 -10.96 -7.52
N ILE A 114 -3.96 -9.63 -7.51
CA ILE A 114 -5.00 -8.67 -7.93
C ILE A 114 -4.39 -7.54 -8.77
N TYR A 115 -5.11 -7.11 -9.79
CA TYR A 115 -4.82 -5.89 -10.55
C TYR A 115 -6.12 -5.26 -11.05
N ALA A 116 -6.03 -4.04 -11.62
CA ALA A 116 -7.17 -3.21 -12.01
C ALA A 116 -8.27 -3.95 -12.81
N HIS A 117 -7.88 -4.67 -13.87
CA HIS A 117 -8.78 -5.34 -14.81
C HIS A 117 -9.35 -6.70 -14.33
N ARG A 118 -9.19 -7.08 -13.05
CA ARG A 118 -9.89 -8.25 -12.49
C ARG A 118 -11.36 -7.91 -12.20
N SER A 119 -12.26 -8.87 -12.38
CA SER A 119 -13.67 -8.66 -12.06
C SER A 119 -13.86 -8.33 -10.58
N SER A 120 -14.87 -7.52 -10.24
CA SER A 120 -15.15 -7.18 -8.83
C SER A 120 -15.41 -8.43 -7.97
N LYS A 121 -15.99 -9.48 -8.58
CA LYS A 121 -16.19 -10.78 -7.92
C LYS A 121 -14.87 -11.46 -7.59
N ASP A 122 -13.92 -11.46 -8.53
CA ASP A 122 -12.59 -12.05 -8.30
C ASP A 122 -11.79 -11.26 -7.27
N LYS A 123 -11.82 -9.92 -7.36
CA LYS A 123 -11.18 -9.05 -6.36
C LYS A 123 -11.70 -9.37 -4.96
N ARG A 124 -13.02 -9.41 -4.77
CA ARG A 124 -13.64 -9.79 -3.48
C ARG A 124 -13.25 -11.19 -3.02
N LYS A 125 -13.19 -12.17 -3.92
CA LYS A 125 -12.81 -13.54 -3.58
C LYS A 125 -11.36 -13.63 -3.10
N VAL A 126 -10.42 -13.00 -3.81
CA VAL A 126 -9.00 -13.01 -3.43
C VAL A 126 -8.81 -12.27 -2.11
N MET A 127 -9.43 -11.10 -1.96
CA MET A 127 -9.40 -10.34 -0.71
C MET A 127 -9.94 -11.13 0.47
N TRP A 128 -11.10 -11.77 0.32
CA TRP A 128 -11.65 -12.62 1.39
C TRP A 128 -10.71 -13.75 1.78
N ARG A 129 -10.05 -14.40 0.81
CA ARG A 129 -9.06 -15.45 1.10
C ARG A 129 -7.85 -14.90 1.86
N PHE A 130 -7.37 -13.71 1.51
CA PHE A 130 -6.25 -13.07 2.19
C PHE A 130 -6.62 -12.66 3.61
N HIS A 131 -7.79 -12.05 3.79
CA HIS A 131 -8.35 -11.73 5.11
C HIS A 131 -8.48 -12.97 6.00
N ALA A 132 -9.06 -14.05 5.47
CA ALA A 132 -9.28 -15.28 6.21
C ALA A 132 -8.00 -16.13 6.42
N GLY A 133 -6.80 -15.63 6.09
CA GLY A 133 -5.53 -16.35 6.22
C GLY A 133 -5.33 -17.48 5.22
N LYS A 134 -6.29 -17.72 4.31
CA LYS A 134 -6.22 -18.83 3.32
C LYS A 134 -5.13 -18.67 2.28
N ILE A 135 -4.61 -17.45 2.14
CA ILE A 135 -3.40 -17.11 1.41
C ILE A 135 -2.60 -16.14 2.28
N GLN A 136 -1.29 -16.29 2.32
CA GLN A 136 -0.39 -15.42 3.09
C GLN A 136 0.36 -14.43 2.20
N ILE A 137 0.43 -14.66 0.89
CA ILE A 137 1.11 -13.76 -0.04
C ILE A 137 0.10 -13.21 -1.04
N LEU A 138 -0.02 -11.89 -1.08
CA LEU A 138 -0.85 -11.17 -2.05
C LEU A 138 0.05 -10.34 -2.96
N ILE A 139 -0.02 -10.58 -4.28
CA ILE A 139 0.68 -9.74 -5.26
C ILE A 139 -0.31 -8.74 -5.86
N ALA A 140 0.03 -7.46 -5.86
CA ALA A 140 -0.85 -6.40 -6.33
C ALA A 140 -0.13 -5.35 -7.18
N THR A 141 -0.89 -4.68 -8.05
CA THR A 141 -0.52 -3.36 -8.59
C THR A 141 -1.15 -2.26 -7.74
N GLU A 142 -0.57 -1.05 -7.73
CA GLU A 142 -1.19 0.15 -7.14
C GLU A 142 -2.65 0.35 -7.58
N ALA A 143 -2.89 0.27 -8.89
CA ALA A 143 -4.22 0.44 -9.49
C ALA A 143 -5.23 -0.71 -9.20
N ALA A 144 -4.85 -1.68 -8.35
CA ALA A 144 -5.76 -2.76 -7.96
C ALA A 144 -7.03 -2.22 -7.26
N GLY A 145 -6.94 -1.04 -6.63
CA GLY A 145 -8.04 -0.40 -5.91
C GLY A 145 -8.52 -1.25 -4.75
N ILE A 146 -7.59 -1.99 -4.14
CA ILE A 146 -7.89 -2.77 -2.94
C ILE A 146 -8.16 -1.75 -1.82
N GLY A 147 -9.24 -1.93 -1.06
CA GLY A 147 -9.51 -1.12 0.12
C GLY A 147 -8.47 -1.43 1.19
N ALA A 148 -7.90 -0.38 1.80
CA ALA A 148 -6.69 -0.44 2.63
C ALA A 148 -6.90 -1.02 4.05
N ASP A 149 -8.00 -1.72 4.31
CA ASP A 149 -8.31 -2.16 5.68
C ASP A 149 -7.96 -3.64 5.89
N ILE A 150 -6.68 -3.98 5.72
CA ILE A 150 -6.16 -5.31 6.06
C ILE A 150 -5.22 -5.13 7.25
N PRO A 151 -5.70 -5.31 8.48
CA PRO A 151 -4.97 -4.85 9.65
C PRO A 151 -3.69 -5.64 9.95
N ASP A 152 -3.65 -6.91 9.52
CA ASP A 152 -2.67 -7.90 9.95
C ASP A 152 -1.60 -8.18 8.88
N ILE A 153 -1.29 -7.19 8.03
CA ILE A 153 -0.12 -7.27 7.13
C ILE A 153 1.13 -6.89 7.91
N GLU A 154 2.08 -7.81 7.97
CA GLU A 154 3.37 -7.62 8.65
C GLU A 154 4.50 -7.29 7.67
N VAL A 155 4.38 -7.71 6.41
CA VAL A 155 5.45 -7.49 5.41
C VAL A 155 4.89 -6.83 4.16
N ALA A 156 5.45 -5.68 3.79
CA ALA A 156 5.21 -5.01 2.51
C ALA A 156 6.48 -5.00 1.67
N ILE A 157 6.42 -5.56 0.46
CA ILE A 157 7.53 -5.59 -0.49
C ILE A 157 7.15 -4.77 -1.71
N GLN A 158 7.97 -3.79 -2.08
CA GLN A 158 7.88 -3.06 -3.34
C GLN A 158 8.94 -3.62 -4.30
N PHE A 159 8.48 -4.23 -5.40
CA PHE A 159 9.35 -4.80 -6.42
C PHE A 159 9.62 -3.77 -7.54
N GLY A 160 10.84 -3.22 -7.54
CA GLY A 160 11.23 -2.11 -8.42
C GLY A 160 10.81 -0.75 -7.87
N ILE A 161 11.50 0.31 -8.32
CA ILE A 161 11.20 1.68 -7.90
C ILE A 161 9.81 2.09 -8.43
N PRO A 162 8.86 2.52 -7.57
CA PRO A 162 7.56 3.02 -8.03
C PRO A 162 7.71 4.41 -8.67
N SER A 163 6.66 4.92 -9.31
CA SER A 163 6.71 6.22 -9.99
C SER A 163 6.95 7.42 -9.07
N SER A 164 6.74 7.27 -7.76
CA SER A 164 7.12 8.28 -6.77
C SER A 164 7.35 7.68 -5.38
N LEU A 165 8.10 8.42 -4.54
CA LEU A 165 8.27 8.09 -3.12
C LEU A 165 6.94 8.12 -2.36
N SER A 166 6.01 8.99 -2.74
CA SER A 166 4.67 9.06 -2.15
C SER A 166 3.93 7.74 -2.34
N ILE A 167 4.00 7.15 -3.53
CA ILE A 167 3.40 5.84 -3.83
C ILE A 167 4.07 4.74 -3.01
N PHE A 168 5.41 4.74 -2.91
CA PHE A 168 6.10 3.80 -2.03
C PHE A 168 5.62 3.91 -0.58
N LYS A 169 5.51 5.14 -0.05
CA LYS A 169 5.00 5.41 1.30
C LYS A 169 3.57 4.92 1.48
N GLN A 170 2.72 5.09 0.47
CA GLN A 170 1.36 4.55 0.48
C GLN A 170 1.36 3.03 0.58
N HIS A 171 2.17 2.36 -0.24
CA HIS A 171 2.26 0.90 -0.28
C HIS A 171 2.76 0.32 1.04
N ILE A 172 3.83 0.86 1.62
CA ILE A 172 4.37 0.35 2.89
C ILE A 172 3.43 0.61 4.06
N GLY A 173 2.62 1.67 3.99
CA GLY A 173 1.61 1.99 5.00
C GLY A 173 0.46 1.00 5.08
N TRP A 174 0.42 -0.01 4.20
CA TRP A 174 -0.51 -1.13 4.29
C TRP A 174 -0.04 -2.18 5.29
N ALA A 175 1.26 -2.25 5.56
CA ALA A 175 1.81 -3.06 6.63
C ALA A 175 1.79 -2.27 7.95
N GLY A 176 1.70 -2.98 9.07
CA GLY A 176 1.73 -2.36 10.40
C GLY A 176 0.58 -1.39 10.65
N CYS A 177 -0.62 -1.73 10.15
CA CYS A 177 -1.82 -0.90 10.32
C CYS A 177 -2.13 -0.70 11.82
N TRP A 178 -2.05 -1.78 12.60
CA TRP A 178 -2.08 -1.69 14.06
C TRP A 178 -0.69 -1.39 14.63
N SER A 179 -0.65 -0.48 15.60
CA SER A 179 0.60 0.04 16.19
C SER A 179 1.35 -0.97 17.07
N ASP A 180 0.68 -2.03 17.51
CA ASP A 180 1.22 -3.14 18.28
C ASP A 180 1.93 -4.20 17.41
N ILE A 181 1.74 -4.14 16.08
CA ILE A 181 2.41 -5.01 15.13
C ILE A 181 3.70 -4.34 14.63
N GLN A 182 4.82 -5.02 14.81
CA GLN A 182 6.06 -4.68 14.12
C GLN A 182 5.98 -5.16 12.67
N ALA A 183 6.17 -4.24 11.74
CA ALA A 183 6.10 -4.52 10.31
C ALA A 183 7.42 -4.23 9.61
N TRP A 184 7.61 -4.87 8.46
CA TRP A 184 8.77 -4.71 7.59
C TRP A 184 8.37 -4.21 6.21
N ALA A 185 9.08 -3.18 5.76
CA ALA A 185 8.92 -2.60 4.45
C ALA A 185 10.22 -2.78 3.65
N ILE A 186 10.13 -3.48 2.54
CA ILE A 186 11.30 -3.87 1.74
C ILE A 186 11.15 -3.26 0.34
N LEU A 187 12.15 -2.48 -0.09
CA LEU A 187 12.25 -1.98 -1.45
C LEU A 187 13.31 -2.76 -2.22
N LEU A 188 12.92 -3.45 -3.29
CA LEU A 188 13.83 -4.14 -4.20
C LEU A 188 14.17 -3.24 -5.38
N VAL A 189 15.47 -2.95 -5.55
CA VAL A 189 15.97 -1.96 -6.52
C VAL A 189 16.98 -2.58 -7.47
N GLU A 190 16.85 -2.30 -8.77
CA GLU A 190 17.81 -2.76 -9.77
C GLU A 190 19.22 -2.22 -9.48
N GLN A 191 20.25 -3.05 -9.61
CA GLN A 191 21.63 -2.67 -9.34
C GLN A 191 22.08 -1.41 -10.09
N LYS A 192 21.65 -1.25 -11.34
CA LYS A 192 21.93 -0.09 -12.20
C LYS A 192 21.44 1.26 -11.65
N MET A 193 20.60 1.29 -10.62
CA MET A 193 20.09 2.52 -10.00
C MET A 193 21.00 3.03 -8.87
N PHE A 194 22.03 2.27 -8.49
CA PHE A 194 23.03 2.66 -7.50
C PHE A 194 24.35 3.11 -8.13
N GLU A 195 24.46 3.01 -9.45
CA GLU A 195 25.60 3.43 -10.27
C GLU A 195 25.29 4.82 -10.88
#